data_AF-A0A969GKL4-F1
#
_entry.id   AF-A0A969GKL4-F1
#
_cell.length_a   1.000
_cell.length_b   1.000
_cell.length_c   1.000
_cell.angle_alpha   90.00
_cell.angle_beta   90.00
_cell.angle_gamma   90.00
#
_symmetry.space_group_name_H-M   'P 1'
#
loop_
_entity.id
_entity.type
_entity.pdbx_description
1 polymer ?
#
loop_
_entity_poly.entity_id
_entity_poly.type
_entity_poly.pdbx_seq_one_letter_code
_entity_poly.pdbx_strand_id
1 'polypeptide(L)'
;MSNTPKFDVTTTGEAMLRLSVPAGERLESAQQLDVRPGGAEANLAVALARIGRKSAWAGSLPADPLGRNLANHLRVAGVDLEGVVWSKEHRMGTYYVEFASPPRATQVIYDRADSCAANLVPEDLHWEYILDTRLLHLTGITPPLSWGGAPLSKRLWSGPKQPASRSVST
;
A
#
# COMPACT_ATOMS: atom_id res chain seq x y z
N MET A 1 -31.87 -4.13 -8.83
CA MET A 1 -30.98 -5.03 -8.07
C MET A 1 -30.01 -4.14 -7.31
N SER A 2 -29.97 -4.18 -5.97
CA SER A 2 -28.97 -3.37 -5.26
C SER A 2 -27.59 -3.95 -5.57
N ASN A 3 -26.79 -3.24 -6.34
CA ASN A 3 -25.44 -3.67 -6.67
C ASN A 3 -24.62 -3.67 -5.37
N THR A 4 -24.44 -4.85 -4.78
CA THR A 4 -23.70 -4.99 -3.52
C THR A 4 -22.22 -4.93 -3.88
N PRO A 5 -21.43 -4.01 -3.30
CA PRO A 5 -20.03 -3.90 -3.64
C PRO A 5 -19.26 -5.21 -3.37
N LYS A 6 -18.25 -5.52 -4.20
CA LYS A 6 -17.41 -6.72 -4.05
C LYS A 6 -16.72 -6.76 -2.67
N PHE A 7 -16.27 -5.60 -2.19
CA PHE A 7 -15.51 -5.48 -0.93
C PHE A 7 -16.27 -4.73 0.17
N ASP A 8 -16.04 -5.14 1.41
CA ASP A 8 -16.44 -4.34 2.58
C ASP A 8 -15.52 -3.12 2.72
N VAL A 9 -14.21 -3.31 2.52
CA VAL A 9 -13.22 -2.23 2.61
C VAL A 9 -12.12 -2.43 1.58
N THR A 10 -11.83 -1.40 0.80
CA THR A 10 -10.60 -1.32 0.02
C THR A 10 -9.65 -0.35 0.71
N THR A 11 -8.38 -0.71 0.84
CA THR A 11 -7.35 0.20 1.34
C THR A 11 -6.34 0.50 0.24
N THR A 12 -5.75 1.70 0.25
CA THR A 12 -4.72 2.05 -0.73
C THR A 12 -3.60 2.88 -0.11
N GLY A 13 -2.36 2.52 -0.44
CA GLY A 13 -1.18 3.18 0.10
C GLY A 13 0.10 2.41 -0.18
N GLU A 14 1.19 2.84 0.44
CA GLU A 14 2.48 2.16 0.32
C GLU A 14 2.58 0.99 1.30
N ALA A 15 3.02 -0.16 0.79
CA ALA A 15 3.45 -1.29 1.58
C ALA A 15 4.97 -1.47 1.41
N MET A 16 5.65 -1.80 2.51
CA MET A 16 7.12 -1.84 2.59
C MET A 16 7.59 -3.10 3.30
N LEU A 17 8.87 -3.41 3.17
CA LEU A 17 9.53 -4.39 4.03
C LEU A 17 10.17 -3.68 5.23
N ARG A 18 9.76 -4.09 6.43
CA ARG A 18 10.44 -3.78 7.68
C ARG A 18 11.66 -4.67 7.82
N LEU A 19 12.81 -4.06 8.07
CA LEU A 19 14.05 -4.72 8.39
C LEU A 19 14.43 -4.37 9.83
N SER A 20 14.23 -5.29 10.77
CA SER A 20 14.38 -4.98 12.20
C SER A 20 15.43 -5.84 12.88
N VAL A 21 16.09 -5.27 13.89
CA VAL A 21 16.90 -6.02 14.86
C VAL A 21 16.04 -6.40 16.07
N PRO A 22 16.41 -7.42 16.86
CA PRO A 22 15.78 -7.69 18.15
C PRO A 22 15.81 -6.48 19.09
N ALA A 23 14.91 -6.45 20.07
CA ALA A 23 14.86 -5.37 21.04
C ALA A 23 16.16 -5.27 21.86
N GLY A 24 16.71 -4.07 21.97
CA GLY A 24 17.98 -3.80 22.67
C GLY A 24 19.21 -3.81 21.76
N GLU A 25 19.14 -4.42 20.57
CA GLU A 25 20.24 -4.43 19.60
C GLU A 25 20.30 -3.14 18.77
N ARG A 26 21.38 -3.00 17.98
CA ARG A 26 21.65 -1.85 17.11
C ARG A 26 21.84 -2.28 15.67
N LEU A 27 21.38 -1.44 14.75
CA LEU A 27 21.60 -1.64 13.32
C LEU A 27 23.10 -1.56 12.97
N GLU A 28 23.86 -0.71 13.65
CA GLU A 28 25.30 -0.48 13.38
C GLU A 28 26.18 -1.72 13.61
N SER A 29 25.72 -2.66 14.43
CA SER A 29 26.42 -3.93 14.74
C SER A 29 25.65 -5.17 14.26
N ALA A 30 24.54 -4.98 13.53
CA ALA A 30 23.68 -6.07 13.12
C ALA A 30 24.34 -6.93 12.04
N GLN A 31 24.29 -8.25 12.22
CA GLN A 31 24.71 -9.21 11.19
C GLN A 31 23.51 -9.90 10.50
N GLN A 32 22.31 -9.73 11.06
CA GLN A 32 21.06 -10.31 10.57
C GLN A 32 19.93 -9.32 10.80
N LEU A 33 18.91 -9.38 9.94
CA LEU A 33 17.70 -8.55 10.04
C LEU A 33 16.46 -9.42 9.87
N ASP A 34 15.48 -9.20 10.72
CA ASP A 34 14.14 -9.76 10.56
C ASP A 34 13.40 -9.01 9.47
N VAL A 35 12.97 -9.74 8.44
CA VAL A 35 12.18 -9.20 7.33
C VAL A 35 10.70 -9.41 7.60
N ARG A 36 9.93 -8.32 7.66
CA ARG A 36 8.46 -8.38 7.84
C ARG A 36 7.77 -7.40 6.91
N PRO A 37 6.77 -7.84 6.12
CA PRO A 37 5.87 -6.92 5.44
C PRO A 37 5.18 -5.95 6.40
N GLY A 38 4.99 -4.71 5.96
CA GLY A 38 4.31 -3.65 6.69
C GLY A 38 3.72 -2.60 5.75
N GLY A 39 3.10 -1.58 6.34
CA GLY A 39 2.35 -0.52 5.63
C GLY A 39 1.03 -0.29 6.34
N ALA A 40 0.65 0.96 6.58
CA ALA A 40 -0.50 1.27 7.43
C ALA A 40 -1.80 0.72 6.84
N GLU A 41 -2.05 1.01 5.56
CA GLU A 41 -3.24 0.57 4.84
C GLU A 41 -3.24 -0.95 4.57
N ALA A 42 -2.06 -1.53 4.32
CA ALA A 42 -1.87 -2.96 4.15
C ALA A 42 -2.16 -3.73 5.46
N ASN A 43 -1.67 -3.23 6.59
CA ASN A 43 -1.93 -3.81 7.91
C ASN A 43 -3.42 -3.76 8.27
N LEU A 44 -4.12 -2.67 7.90
CA LEU A 44 -5.57 -2.58 8.10
C LEU A 44 -6.31 -3.63 7.26
N ALA A 45 -5.98 -3.78 5.98
CA ALA A 45 -6.58 -4.81 5.12
C ALA A 45 -6.39 -6.21 5.72
N VAL A 46 -5.17 -6.53 6.17
CA VAL A 46 -4.87 -7.80 6.87
C VAL A 46 -5.73 -7.98 8.12
N ALA A 47 -5.85 -6.94 8.95
CA ALA A 47 -6.66 -7.02 10.18
C ALA A 47 -8.15 -7.26 9.87
N LEU A 48 -8.68 -6.58 8.85
CA LEU A 48 -10.06 -6.73 8.40
C LEU A 48 -10.34 -8.11 7.81
N ALA A 49 -9.43 -8.62 6.98
CA ALA A 49 -9.54 -9.98 6.44
C ALA A 49 -9.57 -11.03 7.55
N ARG A 50 -8.71 -10.90 8.56
CA ARG A 50 -8.65 -11.82 9.72
C ARG A 50 -9.93 -11.85 10.56
N ILE A 51 -10.71 -10.77 10.58
CA ILE A 51 -12.02 -10.73 11.26
C ILE A 51 -13.19 -11.04 10.32
N GLY A 52 -12.92 -11.63 9.15
CA GLY A 52 -13.93 -12.13 8.21
C GLY A 52 -14.56 -11.07 7.30
N ARG A 53 -13.95 -9.87 7.17
CA ARG A 53 -14.40 -8.86 6.21
C ARG A 53 -13.76 -9.08 4.85
N LYS A 54 -14.52 -8.84 3.78
CA LYS A 54 -13.96 -8.85 2.42
C LYS A 54 -13.13 -7.59 2.23
N SER A 55 -11.80 -7.74 2.20
CA SER A 55 -10.90 -6.60 2.05
C SER A 55 -10.00 -6.73 0.82
N ALA A 56 -9.71 -5.59 0.22
CA ALA A 56 -8.80 -5.45 -0.90
C ALA A 56 -7.69 -4.44 -0.55
N TRP A 57 -6.51 -4.64 -1.12
CA TRP A 57 -5.44 -3.65 -1.08
C TRP A 57 -5.01 -3.28 -2.49
N ALA A 58 -4.91 -1.98 -2.76
CA ALA A 58 -4.44 -1.43 -4.02
C ALA A 58 -3.20 -0.54 -3.81
N GLY A 59 -2.18 -0.75 -4.62
CA GLY A 59 -0.89 -0.05 -4.53
C GLY A 59 0.09 -0.60 -5.56
N SER A 60 1.35 -0.18 -5.47
CA SER A 60 2.39 -0.63 -6.40
C SER A 60 3.43 -1.49 -5.69
N LEU A 61 3.82 -2.61 -6.31
CA LEU A 61 4.89 -3.50 -5.84
C LEU A 61 5.85 -3.81 -6.98
N PRO A 62 7.15 -4.00 -6.72
CA PRO A 62 8.08 -4.47 -7.74
C PRO A 62 7.76 -5.90 -8.16
N ALA A 63 7.96 -6.22 -9.44
CA ALA A 63 7.71 -7.53 -10.04
C ALA A 63 8.82 -8.56 -9.73
N ASP A 64 9.37 -8.52 -8.52
CA ASP A 64 10.52 -9.28 -8.06
C ASP A 64 10.17 -10.15 -6.82
N PRO A 65 11.12 -10.93 -6.25
CA PRO A 65 10.86 -11.72 -5.05
C PRO A 65 10.43 -10.93 -3.81
N LEU A 66 10.85 -9.67 -3.65
CA LEU A 66 10.48 -8.83 -2.50
C LEU A 66 9.02 -8.40 -2.60
N GLY A 67 8.58 -7.97 -3.79
CA GLY A 67 7.16 -7.69 -4.04
C GLY A 67 6.28 -8.91 -3.86
N ARG A 68 6.74 -10.09 -4.33
CA ARG A 68 6.03 -11.36 -4.12
C ARG A 68 5.98 -11.77 -2.65
N ASN A 69 7.03 -11.51 -1.86
CA ASN A 69 7.02 -11.77 -0.41
C ASN A 69 5.88 -11.00 0.28
N LEU A 70 5.78 -9.69 0.00
CA LEU A 70 4.73 -8.84 0.53
C LEU A 70 3.33 -9.26 0.06
N ALA A 71 3.16 -9.51 -1.24
CA ALA A 71 1.88 -9.95 -1.78
C ALA A 71 1.44 -11.30 -1.19
N ASN A 72 2.38 -12.24 -0.99
CA ASN A 72 2.07 -13.52 -0.34
C ASN A 72 1.60 -13.33 1.11
N HIS A 73 2.22 -12.42 1.85
CA HIS A 73 1.79 -12.10 3.21
C HIS A 73 0.33 -11.59 3.26
N LEU A 74 -0.03 -10.68 2.35
CA LEU A 74 -1.40 -10.17 2.25
C LEU A 74 -2.38 -11.26 1.79
N ARG A 75 -2.01 -12.05 0.79
CA ARG A 75 -2.85 -13.13 0.24
C ARG A 75 -3.14 -14.21 1.27
N VAL A 76 -2.15 -14.63 2.06
CA VAL A 76 -2.33 -15.60 3.15
C VAL A 76 -3.30 -15.08 4.21
N ALA A 77 -3.34 -13.76 4.44
CA ALA A 77 -4.32 -13.16 5.34
C ALA A 77 -5.74 -13.09 4.77
N GLY A 78 -5.94 -13.38 3.47
CA GLY A 78 -7.24 -13.30 2.80
C GLY A 78 -7.54 -11.95 2.15
N VAL A 79 -6.52 -11.10 1.95
CA VAL A 79 -6.67 -9.82 1.24
C VAL A 79 -6.67 -10.05 -0.26
N ASP A 80 -7.63 -9.45 -0.97
CA ASP A 80 -7.67 -9.42 -2.44
C ASP A 80 -6.62 -8.43 -2.98
N LEU A 81 -5.91 -8.84 -4.04
CA LEU A 81 -4.74 -8.14 -4.59
C LEU A 81 -4.84 -7.90 -6.10
N GLU A 82 -6.04 -8.00 -6.69
CA GLU A 82 -6.24 -7.64 -8.11
C GLU A 82 -5.99 -6.14 -8.37
N GLY A 83 -6.04 -5.30 -7.33
CA GLY A 83 -5.71 -3.88 -7.40
C GLY A 83 -4.21 -3.55 -7.31
N VAL A 84 -3.34 -4.57 -7.30
CA VAL A 84 -1.88 -4.36 -7.25
C VAL A 84 -1.32 -4.09 -8.64
N VAL A 85 -0.64 -2.95 -8.77
CA VAL A 85 0.17 -2.62 -9.93
C VAL A 85 1.55 -3.25 -9.76
N TRP A 86 1.90 -4.17 -10.65
CA TRP A 86 3.22 -4.79 -10.67
C TRP A 86 4.16 -3.99 -11.54
N SER A 87 5.13 -3.33 -10.92
CA SER A 87 6.11 -2.52 -11.63
C SER A 87 7.40 -3.29 -11.91
N LYS A 88 7.92 -3.19 -13.14
CA LYS A 88 9.31 -3.62 -13.45
C LYS A 88 10.32 -2.52 -13.20
N GLU A 89 9.82 -1.31 -12.96
CA GLU A 89 10.60 -0.10 -12.66
C GLU A 89 10.51 0.20 -11.15
N HIS A 90 11.55 0.79 -10.58
CA HIS A 90 11.65 1.13 -9.15
C HIS A 90 11.75 -0.08 -8.19
N ARG A 91 12.01 0.21 -6.91
CA ARG A 91 12.25 -0.79 -5.87
C ARG A 91 11.15 -0.83 -4.81
N MET A 92 11.14 -1.90 -4.04
CA MET A 92 10.39 -2.00 -2.79
C MET A 92 10.85 -0.91 -1.82
N GLY A 93 9.92 -0.14 -1.25
CA GLY A 93 10.25 0.71 -0.11
C GLY A 93 10.60 -0.14 1.11
N THR A 94 11.62 0.26 1.86
CA THR A 94 12.02 -0.41 3.09
C THR A 94 12.13 0.56 4.25
N TYR A 95 12.08 0.01 5.45
CA TYR A 95 12.40 0.79 6.64
C TYR A 95 13.06 -0.08 7.69
N TYR A 96 14.09 0.49 8.32
CA TYR A 96 14.89 -0.16 9.32
C TYR A 96 14.38 0.22 10.71
N VAL A 97 14.31 -0.76 11.63
CA VAL A 97 13.76 -0.53 12.97
C VAL A 97 14.70 -1.05 14.04
N GLU A 98 15.07 -0.15 14.95
CA GLU A 98 15.56 -0.49 16.29
C GLU A 98 14.39 -0.39 17.27
N PHE A 99 14.00 -1.49 17.91
CA PHE A 99 12.93 -1.45 18.90
C PHE A 99 13.38 -0.78 20.21
N ALA A 100 12.44 -0.13 20.88
CA ALA A 100 12.69 0.57 22.13
C ALA A 100 13.30 -0.37 23.18
N SER A 101 14.31 0.15 23.88
CA SER A 101 14.92 -0.48 25.05
C SER A 101 15.34 0.68 25.96
N PRO A 102 14.64 0.88 27.10
CA PRO A 102 14.87 2.04 27.96
C PRO A 102 16.35 2.25 28.27
N PRO A 103 16.87 3.50 28.17
CA PRO A 103 16.14 4.75 27.98
C PRO A 103 15.88 5.13 26.51
N ARG A 104 16.21 4.27 25.53
CA ARG A 104 16.11 4.59 24.10
C ARG A 104 14.72 4.30 23.55
N ALA A 105 14.18 5.27 22.80
CA ALA A 105 12.96 5.09 22.03
C ALA A 105 13.19 4.22 20.79
N THR A 106 12.10 3.73 20.19
CA THR A 106 12.16 3.09 18.87
C THR A 106 12.69 4.08 17.84
N GLN A 107 13.64 3.65 17.03
CA GLN A 107 14.10 4.41 15.87
C GLN A 107 13.65 3.74 14.58
N VAL A 108 13.26 4.57 13.62
CA VAL A 108 12.84 4.14 12.29
C VAL A 108 13.61 4.95 11.26
N ILE A 109 14.30 4.26 10.36
CA ILE A 109 15.02 4.87 9.23
C ILE A 109 14.31 4.42 7.95
N TYR A 110 13.81 5.36 7.16
CA TYR A 110 13.09 5.05 5.93
C TYR A 110 14.02 5.06 4.72
N ASP A 111 13.97 4.01 3.91
CA ASP A 111 14.49 3.95 2.55
C ASP A 111 13.33 3.68 1.58
N ARG A 112 12.53 4.73 1.37
CA ARG A 112 11.30 4.67 0.55
C ARG A 112 11.24 5.73 -0.55
N ALA A 113 12.29 6.54 -0.69
CA ALA A 113 12.40 7.48 -1.81
C ALA A 113 12.53 6.70 -3.12
N ASP A 114 11.85 7.14 -4.16
CA ASP A 114 11.82 6.50 -5.48
C ASP A 114 11.38 5.02 -5.45
N SER A 115 10.56 4.63 -4.47
CA SER A 115 9.91 3.31 -4.44
C SER A 115 8.84 3.20 -5.53
N CYS A 116 8.37 1.97 -5.79
CA CYS A 116 7.24 1.76 -6.70
C CYS A 116 6.00 2.56 -6.27
N ALA A 117 5.76 2.70 -4.95
CA ALA A 117 4.63 3.44 -4.44
C ALA A 117 4.83 4.97 -4.51
N ALA A 118 6.05 5.47 -4.34
CA ALA A 118 6.36 6.89 -4.49
C ALA A 118 6.18 7.38 -5.95
N ASN A 119 6.38 6.49 -6.92
CA ASN A 119 6.22 6.76 -8.35
C ASN A 119 4.85 6.33 -8.91
N LEU A 120 3.96 5.80 -8.07
CA LEU A 120 2.63 5.38 -8.50
C LEU A 120 1.78 6.60 -8.84
N VAL A 121 1.26 6.66 -10.07
CA VAL A 121 0.37 7.73 -10.49
C VAL A 121 -1.09 7.25 -10.53
N PRO A 122 -2.07 8.17 -10.38
CA PRO A 122 -3.49 7.80 -10.43
C PRO A 122 -3.90 7.03 -11.69
N GLU A 123 -3.22 7.23 -12.80
CA GLU A 123 -3.50 6.58 -14.09
C GLU A 123 -3.15 5.08 -14.08
N ASP A 124 -2.23 4.65 -13.21
CA ASP A 124 -1.85 3.25 -13.07
C ASP A 124 -2.90 2.44 -12.31
N LEU A 125 -3.77 3.11 -11.55
CA LEU A 125 -4.72 2.46 -10.65
C LEU A 125 -6.00 2.00 -11.35
N HIS A 126 -6.42 0.78 -11.01
CA HIS A 126 -7.69 0.20 -11.46
C HIS A 126 -8.86 0.77 -10.64
N TRP A 127 -9.32 1.98 -11.00
CA TRP A 127 -10.34 2.71 -10.24
C TRP A 127 -11.66 1.96 -10.08
N GLU A 128 -12.13 1.23 -11.10
CA GLU A 128 -13.36 0.45 -11.01
C GLU A 128 -13.28 -0.62 -9.93
N TYR A 129 -12.14 -1.31 -9.82
CA TYR A 129 -11.88 -2.29 -8.77
C TYR A 129 -11.78 -1.62 -7.39
N ILE A 130 -11.05 -0.50 -7.28
CA ILE A 130 -10.85 0.18 -6.00
C ILE A 130 -12.16 0.69 -5.42
N LEU A 131 -13.04 1.20 -6.30
CA LEU A 131 -14.32 1.81 -5.93
C LEU A 131 -15.47 0.79 -5.83
N ASP A 132 -15.25 -0.49 -6.16
CA ASP A 132 -16.20 -1.58 -5.91
C ASP A 132 -16.17 -2.02 -4.42
N THR A 133 -16.35 -1.05 -3.54
CA THR A 133 -16.21 -1.20 -2.09
C THR A 133 -17.20 -0.35 -1.32
N ARG A 134 -17.54 -0.79 -0.11
CA ARG A 134 -18.41 0.00 0.80
C ARG A 134 -17.64 1.13 1.49
N LEU A 135 -16.34 0.96 1.71
CA LEU A 135 -15.47 1.95 2.34
C LEU A 135 -14.09 1.93 1.68
N LEU A 136 -13.62 3.10 1.25
CA LEU A 136 -12.24 3.31 0.85
C LEU A 136 -11.46 3.90 2.03
N HIS A 137 -10.39 3.23 2.46
CA HIS A 137 -9.52 3.72 3.53
C HIS A 137 -8.14 4.13 2.99
N LEU A 138 -7.69 5.30 3.41
CA LEU A 138 -6.36 5.83 3.18
C LEU A 138 -5.89 6.59 4.42
N THR A 139 -4.58 6.68 4.61
CA THR A 139 -3.99 7.48 5.69
C THR A 139 -3.34 8.76 5.15
N GLY A 140 -2.97 9.68 6.05
CA GLY A 140 -2.21 10.88 5.71
C GLY A 140 -0.78 10.61 5.20
N ILE A 141 -0.30 9.35 5.26
CA ILE A 141 1.01 8.95 4.77
C ILE A 141 1.02 8.89 3.23
N THR A 142 -0.09 8.49 2.61
CA THR A 142 -0.16 8.17 1.18
C THR A 142 -0.17 9.42 0.25
N PRO A 143 -0.93 10.50 0.53
CA PRO A 143 -0.93 11.72 -0.29
C PRO A 143 0.44 12.39 -0.53
N PRO A 144 1.33 12.56 0.49
CA PRO A 144 2.60 13.26 0.31
C PRO A 144 3.70 12.46 -0.41
N LEU A 145 3.52 11.15 -0.66
CA LEU A 145 4.55 10.31 -1.30
C LEU A 145 4.67 10.53 -2.82
N SER A 146 3.72 11.23 -3.42
CA SER A 146 3.73 11.60 -4.85
C SER A 146 4.66 12.78 -5.13
N TRP A 147 5.97 12.59 -5.01
CA TRP A 147 6.97 13.53 -5.54
C TRP A 147 7.29 13.15 -6.99
N GLY A 148 6.45 13.60 -7.93
CA GLY A 148 6.66 13.37 -9.36
C GLY A 148 5.46 13.69 -10.27
N GLY A 149 4.26 13.88 -9.72
CA GLY A 149 3.05 14.15 -10.48
C GLY A 149 1.91 14.50 -9.52
N ALA A 150 0.81 15.08 -10.03
CA ALA A 150 -0.26 15.65 -9.21
C ALA A 150 -0.66 14.75 -8.02
N PRO A 151 -0.94 15.32 -6.82
CA PRO A 151 -1.18 14.52 -5.62
C PRO A 151 -2.24 13.45 -5.86
N LEU A 152 -1.95 12.19 -5.53
CA LEU A 152 -2.93 11.09 -5.60
C LEU A 152 -4.23 11.47 -4.85
N SER A 153 -4.11 12.30 -3.81
CA SER A 153 -5.24 12.89 -3.08
C SER A 153 -6.18 13.75 -3.92
N LYS A 154 -5.69 14.48 -4.94
CA LYS A 154 -6.55 15.30 -5.80
C LYS A 154 -7.53 14.44 -6.59
N ARG A 155 -7.08 13.29 -7.12
CA ARG A 155 -7.95 12.39 -7.91
C ARG A 155 -8.89 11.56 -7.02
N LEU A 156 -8.44 11.17 -5.83
CA LEU A 156 -9.29 10.56 -4.79
C LEU A 156 -10.41 11.51 -4.35
N TRP A 157 -10.12 12.80 -4.18
CA TRP A 157 -11.10 13.80 -3.77
C TRP A 157 -12.03 14.24 -4.91
N SER A 158 -11.54 14.26 -6.15
CA SER A 158 -12.34 14.68 -7.32
C SER A 158 -13.27 13.60 -7.86
N GLY A 159 -13.12 12.34 -7.42
CA GLY A 159 -13.82 11.19 -8.00
C GLY A 159 -13.43 10.92 -9.46
N PRO A 160 -13.93 9.83 -10.07
CA PRO A 160 -13.76 9.59 -11.49
C PRO A 160 -14.47 10.69 -12.30
N LYS A 161 -13.74 11.35 -13.21
CA LYS A 161 -14.39 12.16 -14.25
C LYS A 161 -15.18 11.21 -15.12
N GLN A 162 -16.51 11.36 -15.17
CA GLN A 162 -17.34 10.65 -16.14
C GLN A 162 -16.77 10.89 -17.55
N PRO A 163 -16.71 9.87 -18.42
CA PRO A 163 -16.37 10.09 -19.81
C PRO A 163 -17.37 11.09 -20.39
N ALA A 164 -16.86 12.15 -21.02
CA ALA A 164 -17.69 13.13 -21.72
C ALA A 164 -18.65 12.37 -22.64
N SER A 165 -19.94 12.52 -22.41
CA SER A 165 -20.98 11.98 -23.27
C SER A 165 -20.68 12.46 -24.69
N ARG A 166 -20.49 11.52 -25.61
CA ARG A 166 -20.52 11.82 -27.04
C ARG A 166 -21.93 12.33 -27.34
N SER A 167 -22.07 13.64 -27.51
CA SER A 167 -23.22 14.23 -28.17
C SER A 167 -23.21 13.75 -29.62
N VAL A 168 -24.03 12.74 -29.91
CA VAL A 168 -24.45 12.46 -31.29
C VAL A 168 -25.56 13.46 -31.59
N SER A 169 -25.20 14.54 -32.26
CA SER A 169 -26.16 15.36 -32.98
C SER A 169 -26.55 14.64 -34.27
N THR A 170 -27.83 14.30 -34.39
CA THR A 170 -28.53 14.11 -35.69
C THR A 170 -28.37 15.32 -36.59
#